data_AF-A0A7T5RQ75-F1
#
_entry.id   AF-A0A7T5RQ75-F1
#
_cell.length_a   1.000
_cell.length_b   1.000
_cell.length_c   1.000
_cell.angle_alpha   90.00
_cell.angle_beta   90.00
_cell.angle_gamma   90.00
#
_symmetry.space_group_name_H-M   'P 1'
#
loop_
_entity.id
_entity.type
_entity.pdbx_description
1 polymer ?
#
loop_
_entity_poly.entity_id
_entity_poly.type
_entity_poly.pdbx_seq_one_letter_code
_entity_poly.pdbx_strand_id
1 'polypeptide(L)'
;MKFCTQCGVEVEEGQPFCRNCGHDLLAREAPRSLEAVADRPFSMRGLGTNSEVFLSEEGLLKVRIRSEYFVAFIGLASLLVLVPLYYVFQTPSWGVYYTAWFVLAAPAYEEFKWRGMERLGKLPIEELARRRGSVFVAWAEVDKARLRGRTVFVTSRRLRQRLSATFDEADVQLINQGLASRLGGKLRVDSPRRALAIFSNFPALVGVLFAANVAVLFLAAGLPFFAGEEQAYTATLGTISQTASLPLIQEFQAIFLNNTKVVLISGIPGLGLFSLLFSSYNTGRILQVIAIQGHITGWAATLFLFLFPHTWVEELCYPIATAAGLYYVSNRNPLPIAALGTRLARRSVRMSFAMLGAVFLLVVAGVLEVIEPPLGLGALVLWLPVGVGAFFFVQRVLPWLRRATAYKAPA
;
A
#
# COMPACT_ATOMS: atom_id res chain seq x y z
N MET A 1 -30.85 -29.75 -11.83
CA MET A 1 -29.55 -29.79 -11.13
C MET A 1 -29.12 -28.35 -10.81
N LYS A 2 -28.91 -28.02 -9.54
CA LYS A 2 -28.48 -26.68 -9.10
C LYS A 2 -26.97 -26.70 -8.86
N PHE A 3 -26.29 -25.60 -9.16
CA PHE A 3 -24.86 -25.42 -8.88
C PHE A 3 -24.67 -24.38 -7.79
N CYS A 4 -23.67 -24.59 -6.93
CA CYS A 4 -23.31 -23.60 -5.92
C CYS A 4 -22.83 -22.31 -6.60
N THR A 5 -23.48 -21.20 -6.27
CA THR A 5 -23.18 -19.86 -6.81
C THR A 5 -21.78 -19.33 -6.44
N GLN A 6 -21.16 -19.88 -5.40
CA GLN A 6 -19.82 -19.49 -4.96
C GLN A 6 -18.69 -20.34 -5.57
N CYS A 7 -18.87 -21.65 -5.73
CA CYS A 7 -17.80 -22.54 -6.18
C CYS A 7 -18.10 -23.38 -7.43
N GLY A 8 -19.32 -23.32 -7.98
CA GLY A 8 -19.70 -24.00 -9.22
C GLY A 8 -19.85 -25.53 -9.13
N VAL A 9 -19.80 -26.10 -7.92
CA VAL A 9 -20.01 -27.54 -7.70
C VAL A 9 -21.50 -27.84 -7.66
N GLU A 10 -21.90 -28.97 -8.23
CA GLU A 10 -23.28 -29.46 -8.20
C GLU A 10 -23.74 -29.68 -6.75
N VAL A 11 -24.96 -29.24 -6.45
CA VAL A 11 -25.55 -29.30 -5.11
C VAL A 11 -26.95 -29.88 -5.19
N GLU A 12 -27.29 -30.67 -4.17
CA GLU A 12 -28.59 -31.32 -4.03
C GLU A 12 -29.69 -30.28 -3.76
N GLU A 13 -30.90 -30.56 -4.25
CA GLU A 13 -32.04 -29.68 -4.05
C GLU A 13 -32.45 -29.61 -2.57
N GLY A 14 -32.66 -28.40 -2.03
CA GLY A 14 -33.00 -28.18 -0.62
C GLY A 14 -31.82 -28.14 0.35
N GLN A 15 -30.59 -28.23 -0.14
CA GLN A 15 -29.40 -28.21 0.73
C GLN A 15 -29.12 -26.80 1.27
N PRO A 16 -28.97 -26.61 2.60
CA PRO A 16 -28.82 -25.29 3.19
C PRO A 16 -27.44 -24.65 2.96
N PHE A 17 -26.39 -25.48 2.83
CA PHE A 17 -25.02 -25.04 2.64
C PHE A 17 -24.31 -25.88 1.59
N CYS A 18 -23.43 -25.26 0.80
CA CYS A 18 -22.55 -25.99 -0.10
C CYS A 18 -21.49 -26.75 0.71
N ARG A 19 -21.51 -28.09 0.63
CA ARG A 19 -20.51 -28.97 1.31
C ARG A 19 -19.07 -28.71 0.87
N ASN A 20 -18.84 -28.15 -0.31
CA ASN A 20 -17.48 -27.89 -0.79
C ASN A 20 -16.87 -26.59 -0.26
N CYS A 21 -17.65 -25.50 -0.17
CA CYS A 21 -17.10 -24.18 0.16
C CYS A 21 -17.74 -23.50 1.38
N GLY A 22 -18.76 -24.10 2.00
CA GLY A 22 -19.47 -23.56 3.16
C GLY A 22 -20.42 -22.40 2.84
N HIS A 23 -20.71 -22.13 1.56
CA HIS A 23 -21.63 -21.07 1.17
C HIS A 23 -23.06 -21.38 1.60
N ASP A 24 -23.72 -20.43 2.25
CA ASP A 24 -25.14 -20.50 2.59
C ASP A 24 -25.99 -20.34 1.31
N LEU A 25 -26.72 -21.40 0.96
CA LEU A 25 -27.56 -21.49 -0.23
C LEU A 25 -28.98 -20.96 0.03
N LEU A 26 -29.36 -20.73 1.29
CA LEU A 26 -30.69 -20.25 1.70
C LEU A 26 -30.71 -18.74 1.97
N ALA A 27 -29.54 -18.13 2.26
CA ALA A 27 -29.47 -16.74 2.71
C ALA A 27 -29.91 -15.65 1.71
N ARG A 28 -30.33 -15.94 0.47
CA ARG A 28 -30.77 -14.90 -0.50
C ARG A 28 -31.79 -15.41 -1.54
N GLU A 29 -33.06 -15.51 -1.16
CA GLU A 29 -34.17 -15.33 -2.10
C GLU A 29 -34.62 -13.86 -2.09
N ALA A 30 -33.81 -13.01 -2.72
CA ALA A 30 -34.28 -11.80 -3.39
C ALA A 30 -33.23 -11.43 -4.43
N PRO A 31 -33.24 -12.06 -5.61
CA PRO A 31 -32.50 -11.50 -6.72
C PRO A 31 -33.20 -10.20 -7.11
N ARG A 32 -32.48 -9.07 -7.07
CA ARG A 32 -32.71 -8.05 -8.08
C ARG A 32 -32.57 -8.80 -9.41
N SER A 33 -33.67 -8.96 -10.13
CA SER A 33 -33.65 -9.65 -11.42
C SER A 33 -32.56 -9.02 -12.28
N LEU A 34 -31.85 -9.85 -13.05
CA LEU A 34 -30.88 -9.37 -14.03
C LEU A 34 -31.50 -8.33 -14.97
N GLU A 35 -32.81 -8.36 -15.17
CA GLU A 35 -33.61 -7.37 -15.92
C GLU A 35 -33.64 -5.98 -15.26
N ALA A 36 -33.76 -5.88 -13.93
CA ALA A 36 -33.69 -4.60 -13.20
C ALA A 36 -32.31 -3.91 -13.31
N VAL A 37 -31.36 -4.60 -13.94
CA VAL A 37 -29.95 -4.26 -14.02
C VAL A 37 -29.46 -4.24 -15.48
N ALA A 38 -30.14 -4.94 -16.39
CA ALA A 38 -29.85 -5.00 -17.83
C ALA A 38 -29.97 -3.63 -18.50
N ASP A 39 -30.90 -2.79 -18.02
CA ASP A 39 -31.14 -1.44 -18.54
C ASP A 39 -30.10 -0.39 -18.12
N ARG A 40 -29.14 -0.76 -17.25
CA ARG A 40 -28.02 0.12 -16.92
C ARG A 40 -26.72 -0.55 -17.36
N PRO A 41 -25.94 0.07 -18.25
CA PRO A 41 -24.64 -0.47 -18.61
C PRO A 41 -23.80 -0.58 -17.34
N PHE A 42 -23.49 -1.79 -16.92
CA PHE A 42 -22.57 -1.98 -15.82
C PHE A 42 -21.21 -1.48 -16.27
N SER A 43 -20.85 -0.29 -15.79
CA SER A 43 -19.47 0.18 -15.86
C SER A 43 -18.60 -0.78 -15.06
N MET A 44 -17.74 -1.49 -15.78
CA MET A 44 -16.60 -2.21 -15.23
C MET A 44 -15.36 -1.41 -15.56
N ARG A 45 -14.48 -1.19 -14.59
CA ARG A 45 -13.24 -0.46 -14.89
C ARG A 45 -12.24 -1.36 -15.60
N GLY A 46 -11.83 -0.96 -16.80
CA GLY A 46 -10.80 -1.67 -17.56
C GLY A 46 -9.44 -1.62 -16.88
N LEU A 47 -8.65 -2.69 -17.01
CA LEU A 47 -7.33 -2.85 -16.38
C LEU A 47 -6.22 -2.01 -16.98
N GLY A 48 -6.43 -1.46 -18.17
CA GLY A 48 -5.63 -0.39 -18.74
C GLY A 48 -5.96 0.98 -18.11
N THR A 49 -4.94 1.84 -17.98
CA THR A 49 -5.03 3.21 -17.43
C THR A 49 -6.16 4.07 -18.01
N ASN A 50 -6.58 3.77 -19.24
CA ASN A 50 -7.36 4.67 -20.09
C ASN A 50 -8.59 3.97 -20.71
N SER A 51 -9.23 3.01 -20.05
CA SER A 51 -10.45 2.42 -20.59
C SER A 51 -11.47 1.96 -19.54
N GLU A 52 -12.73 2.12 -19.87
CA GLU A 52 -13.89 1.59 -19.16
C GLU A 52 -14.47 0.44 -19.99
N VAL A 53 -15.10 -0.54 -19.37
CA VAL A 53 -15.69 -1.69 -20.05
C VAL A 53 -17.12 -1.82 -19.58
N PHE A 54 -18.08 -1.82 -20.50
CA PHE A 54 -19.49 -1.94 -20.18
C PHE A 54 -19.98 -3.35 -20.52
N LEU A 55 -20.81 -3.93 -19.66
CA LEU A 55 -21.57 -5.15 -19.98
C LEU A 55 -22.86 -4.73 -20.70
N SER A 56 -23.11 -5.34 -21.85
CA SER A 56 -24.41 -5.29 -22.53
C SER A 56 -24.97 -6.71 -22.68
N GLU A 57 -26.22 -6.81 -23.12
CA GLU A 57 -26.82 -8.10 -23.45
C GLU A 57 -26.06 -8.84 -24.55
N GLU A 58 -25.59 -8.09 -25.55
CA GLU A 58 -24.93 -8.63 -26.73
C GLU A 58 -23.43 -8.90 -26.52
N GLY A 59 -22.78 -8.21 -25.58
CA GLY A 59 -21.35 -8.36 -25.38
C GLY A 59 -20.70 -7.42 -24.37
N LEU A 60 -19.41 -7.17 -24.59
CA LEU A 60 -18.53 -6.33 -23.80
C LEU A 60 -18.10 -5.13 -24.63
N LEU A 61 -18.35 -3.92 -24.14
CA LEU A 61 -17.93 -2.68 -24.80
C LEU A 61 -16.79 -2.02 -24.03
N LYS A 62 -15.57 -2.09 -24.54
CA LYS A 62 -14.44 -1.30 -24.01
C LYS A 62 -14.48 0.10 -24.61
N VAL A 63 -14.49 1.15 -23.81
CA VAL A 63 -14.43 2.55 -24.23
C VAL A 63 -13.11 3.15 -23.75
N ARG A 64 -12.36 3.82 -24.64
CA ARG A 64 -11.10 4.48 -24.28
C ARG A 64 -11.35 5.87 -23.72
N ILE A 65 -10.77 6.18 -22.57
CA ILE A 65 -10.72 7.52 -21.98
C ILE A 65 -9.52 8.25 -22.64
N ARG A 66 -9.76 9.39 -23.30
CA ARG A 66 -8.72 10.32 -23.84
C ARG A 66 -7.68 10.64 -22.74
N SER A 67 -6.38 10.86 -22.96
CA SER A 67 -5.36 10.34 -23.88
C SER A 67 -4.05 10.27 -23.06
N GLU A 68 -3.09 9.43 -23.45
CA GLU A 68 -1.79 9.24 -22.77
C GLU A 68 -0.99 10.56 -22.60
N TYR A 69 -1.30 11.58 -23.40
CA TYR A 69 -0.72 12.92 -23.33
C TYR A 69 -1.05 13.69 -22.04
N PHE A 70 -2.13 13.37 -21.33
CA PHE A 70 -2.46 14.08 -20.09
C PHE A 70 -1.53 13.66 -18.92
N VAL A 71 -1.15 12.38 -18.86
CA VAL A 71 -0.14 11.90 -17.89
C VAL A 71 1.22 12.50 -18.20
N ALA A 72 1.60 12.53 -19.48
CA ALA A 72 2.83 13.17 -19.92
C ALA A 72 2.83 14.68 -19.61
N PHE A 73 1.70 15.35 -19.80
CA PHE A 73 1.53 16.77 -19.47
C PHE A 73 1.65 17.04 -17.97
N ILE A 74 0.99 16.25 -17.11
CA ILE A 74 1.15 16.36 -15.65
C ILE A 74 2.60 16.09 -15.24
N GLY A 75 3.23 15.04 -15.78
CA GLY A 75 4.64 14.73 -15.54
C GLY A 75 5.58 15.88 -15.93
N LEU A 76 5.37 16.48 -17.11
CA LEU A 76 6.16 17.60 -17.62
C LEU A 76 5.93 18.89 -16.80
N ALA A 77 4.67 19.24 -16.54
CA ALA A 77 4.32 20.39 -15.70
C ALA A 77 4.89 20.28 -14.29
N SER A 78 5.00 19.04 -13.79
CA SER A 78 5.57 18.78 -12.49
C SER A 78 7.09 18.86 -12.47
N LEU A 79 7.78 18.38 -13.50
CA LEU A 79 9.22 18.61 -13.67
C LEU A 79 9.55 20.11 -13.70
N LEU A 80 8.71 20.91 -14.37
CA LEU A 80 8.86 22.36 -14.43
C LEU A 80 8.70 23.07 -13.07
N VAL A 81 8.04 22.45 -12.08
CA VAL A 81 7.87 23.00 -10.73
C VAL A 81 8.91 22.43 -9.75
N LEU A 82 9.17 21.12 -9.81
CA LEU A 82 10.05 20.43 -8.88
C LEU A 82 11.52 20.76 -9.11
N VAL A 83 11.94 20.96 -10.36
CA VAL A 83 13.34 21.32 -10.68
C VAL A 83 13.71 22.69 -10.11
N PRO A 84 12.94 23.78 -10.30
CA PRO A 84 13.21 25.06 -9.64
C PRO A 84 13.22 24.97 -8.12
N LEU A 85 12.27 24.23 -7.52
CA LEU A 85 12.23 24.07 -6.07
C LEU A 85 13.46 23.31 -5.54
N TYR A 86 13.97 22.30 -6.28
CA TYR A 86 15.22 21.61 -5.94
C TYR A 86 16.41 22.57 -5.87
N TYR A 87 16.54 23.44 -6.88
CA TYR A 87 17.62 24.43 -6.92
C TYR A 87 17.47 25.53 -5.86
N VAL A 88 16.24 25.94 -5.53
CA VAL A 88 15.98 27.00 -4.54
C VAL A 88 16.24 26.54 -3.11
N PHE A 89 15.82 25.32 -2.75
CA PHE A 89 15.90 24.84 -1.38
C PHE A 89 17.19 24.06 -1.07
N GLN A 90 18.03 23.79 -2.08
CA GLN A 90 19.25 22.96 -1.97
C GLN A 90 19.04 21.68 -1.14
N THR A 91 17.84 21.11 -1.18
CA THR A 91 17.54 19.94 -0.35
C THR A 91 18.13 18.69 -1.00
N PRO A 92 18.88 17.87 -0.24
CA PRO A 92 19.76 16.86 -0.82
C PRO A 92 19.06 15.58 -1.29
N SER A 93 17.73 15.55 -1.41
CA SER A 93 17.06 14.33 -1.87
C SER A 93 15.86 14.57 -2.76
N TRP A 94 15.96 14.06 -3.99
CA TRP A 94 14.84 13.89 -4.92
C TRP A 94 13.62 13.20 -4.29
N GLY A 95 13.81 12.43 -3.21
CA GLY A 95 12.73 11.78 -2.46
C GLY A 95 11.67 12.73 -1.91
N VAL A 96 12.03 13.91 -1.43
CA VAL A 96 11.06 14.91 -0.93
C VAL A 96 10.20 15.44 -2.09
N TYR A 97 10.82 15.70 -3.23
CA TYR A 97 10.14 16.16 -4.44
C TYR A 97 9.23 15.10 -5.05
N TYR A 98 9.69 13.84 -5.12
CA TYR A 98 8.86 12.72 -5.57
C TYR A 98 7.68 12.48 -4.63
N THR A 99 7.87 12.63 -3.32
CA THR A 99 6.79 12.48 -2.34
C THR A 99 5.76 13.61 -2.47
N ALA A 100 6.21 14.87 -2.56
CA ALA A 100 5.33 16.01 -2.80
C ALA A 100 4.58 15.86 -4.14
N TRP A 101 5.25 15.37 -5.18
CA TRP A 101 4.62 15.06 -6.46
C TRP A 101 3.55 13.99 -6.35
N PHE A 102 3.84 12.86 -5.70
CA PHE A 102 2.87 11.79 -5.54
C PHE A 102 1.67 12.23 -4.70
N VAL A 103 1.91 13.06 -3.68
CA VAL A 103 0.86 13.58 -2.79
C VAL A 103 -0.03 14.61 -3.50
N LEU A 104 0.52 15.44 -4.39
CA LEU A 104 -0.22 16.53 -5.04
C LEU A 104 -0.78 16.15 -6.43
N ALA A 105 0.02 15.50 -7.26
CA ALA A 105 -0.33 15.20 -8.64
C ALA A 105 -1.21 13.95 -8.76
N ALA A 106 -1.00 12.93 -7.92
CA ALA A 106 -1.79 11.70 -8.01
C ALA A 106 -3.28 11.93 -7.69
N PRO A 107 -3.67 12.68 -6.63
CA PRO A 107 -5.08 12.98 -6.38
C PRO A 107 -5.73 13.80 -7.50
N ALA A 108 -5.03 14.79 -8.05
CA ALA A 108 -5.54 15.63 -9.14
C ALA A 108 -5.75 14.83 -10.44
N TYR A 109 -4.80 13.96 -10.78
CA TYR A 109 -4.92 13.03 -11.91
C TYR A 109 -6.12 12.08 -11.74
N GLU A 110 -6.29 11.54 -10.54
CA GLU A 110 -7.38 10.62 -10.22
C GLU A 110 -8.76 11.30 -10.21
N GLU A 111 -8.86 12.53 -9.70
CA GLU A 111 -10.10 13.32 -9.74
C GLU A 111 -10.51 13.66 -11.18
N PHE A 112 -9.56 14.06 -12.03
CA PHE A 112 -9.82 14.31 -13.45
C PHE A 112 -10.33 13.06 -14.15
N LYS A 113 -9.68 11.92 -13.89
CA LYS A 113 -10.08 10.62 -14.43
C LYS A 113 -11.46 10.19 -13.93
N TRP A 114 -11.74 10.38 -12.65
CA TRP A 114 -13.05 10.10 -12.04
C TRP A 114 -14.17 10.85 -12.76
N ARG A 115 -14.01 12.16 -12.95
CA ARG A 115 -14.98 12.98 -13.70
C ARG A 115 -15.14 12.53 -15.14
N GLY A 116 -14.06 12.04 -15.76
CA GLY A 116 -14.11 11.43 -17.09
C GLY A 116 -14.98 10.18 -17.13
N MET A 117 -14.81 9.27 -16.17
CA MET A 117 -15.61 8.04 -16.04
C MET A 117 -17.07 8.32 -15.72
N GLU A 118 -17.34 9.24 -14.78
CA GLU A 118 -18.71 9.60 -14.39
C GLU A 118 -19.52 10.15 -15.57
N ARG A 119 -18.87 10.91 -16.46
CA ARG A 119 -19.51 11.37 -17.70
C ARG A 119 -19.80 10.23 -18.67
N LEU A 120 -18.90 9.24 -18.78
CA LEU A 120 -19.10 8.08 -19.67
C LEU A 120 -20.23 7.18 -19.17
N GLY A 121 -20.32 6.95 -17.86
CA GLY A 121 -21.39 6.13 -17.26
C GLY A 121 -22.80 6.70 -17.42
N LYS A 122 -22.94 7.97 -17.83
CA LYS A 122 -24.24 8.61 -18.11
C LYS A 122 -24.66 8.51 -19.58
N LEU A 123 -23.80 8.00 -20.46
CA LEU A 123 -24.08 7.91 -21.89
C LEU A 123 -24.70 6.55 -22.25
N PRO A 124 -25.60 6.52 -23.25
CA PRO A 124 -26.15 5.27 -23.75
C PRO A 124 -25.08 4.43 -24.47
N ILE A 125 -25.27 3.11 -24.50
CA ILE A 125 -24.29 2.13 -25.03
C ILE A 125 -23.98 2.41 -26.50
N GLU A 126 -24.98 2.82 -27.28
CA GLU A 126 -24.86 3.12 -28.70
C GLU A 126 -23.96 4.33 -28.94
N GLU A 127 -24.04 5.34 -28.07
CA GLU A 127 -23.17 6.51 -28.14
C GLU A 127 -21.74 6.17 -27.72
N LEU A 128 -21.60 5.35 -26.67
CA LEU A 128 -20.32 4.82 -26.23
C LEU A 128 -19.63 3.98 -27.32
N ALA A 129 -20.40 3.21 -28.08
CA ALA A 129 -19.92 2.39 -29.19
C ALA A 129 -19.38 3.24 -30.35
N ARG A 130 -19.95 4.43 -30.60
CA ARG A 130 -19.49 5.36 -31.65
C ARG A 130 -18.23 6.13 -31.29
N ARG A 131 -17.79 6.12 -30.03
CA ARG A 131 -16.60 6.86 -29.60
C ARG A 131 -15.32 6.27 -30.20
N ARG A 132 -14.42 7.14 -30.65
CA ARG A 132 -13.13 6.72 -31.22
C ARG A 132 -12.32 5.88 -30.22
N GLY A 133 -11.94 4.67 -30.65
CA GLY A 133 -11.18 3.73 -29.82
C GLY A 133 -12.03 2.85 -28.90
N SER A 134 -13.35 2.86 -29.06
CA SER A 134 -14.22 1.83 -28.51
C SER A 134 -13.95 0.47 -29.20
N VAL A 135 -14.12 -0.62 -28.45
CA VAL A 135 -14.00 -1.99 -28.97
C VAL A 135 -15.14 -2.80 -28.37
N PHE A 136 -16.03 -3.27 -29.23
CA PHE A 136 -17.10 -4.19 -28.85
C PHE A 136 -16.68 -5.64 -29.11
N VAL A 137 -17.01 -6.54 -28.18
CA VAL A 137 -16.75 -7.98 -28.28
C VAL A 137 -18.04 -8.71 -27.92
N ALA A 138 -18.64 -9.39 -28.89
CA ALA A 138 -19.86 -10.15 -28.64
C ALA A 138 -19.57 -11.36 -27.73
N TRP A 139 -20.55 -11.79 -26.93
CA TRP A 139 -20.38 -12.95 -26.04
C TRP A 139 -19.96 -14.23 -26.77
N ALA A 140 -20.49 -14.43 -27.99
CA ALA A 140 -20.12 -15.54 -28.86
C ALA A 140 -18.63 -15.55 -29.23
N GLU A 141 -18.01 -14.37 -29.33
CA GLU A 141 -16.61 -14.17 -29.73
C GLU A 141 -15.63 -14.33 -28.56
N VAL A 142 -16.12 -14.51 -27.33
CA VAL A 142 -15.27 -14.76 -26.16
C VAL A 142 -14.76 -16.20 -26.23
N ASP A 143 -13.44 -16.37 -26.24
CA ASP A 143 -12.81 -17.70 -26.20
C ASP A 143 -12.76 -18.23 -24.76
N LYS A 144 -12.37 -17.36 -23.81
CA LYS A 144 -12.15 -17.73 -22.42
C LYS A 144 -12.30 -16.53 -21.50
N ALA A 145 -12.90 -16.77 -20.33
CA ALA A 145 -12.97 -15.81 -19.24
C ALA A 145 -12.42 -16.41 -17.94
N ARG A 146 -11.73 -15.59 -17.15
CA ARG A 146 -11.31 -15.95 -15.78
C ARG A 146 -11.78 -14.90 -14.79
N LEU A 147 -12.51 -15.32 -13.77
CA LEU A 147 -12.85 -14.50 -12.61
C LEU A 147 -11.86 -14.82 -11.48
N ARG A 148 -11.10 -13.82 -11.03
CA ARG A 148 -10.18 -13.94 -9.90
C ARG A 148 -10.53 -12.91 -8.84
N GLY A 149 -11.27 -13.35 -7.81
CA GLY A 149 -11.82 -12.46 -6.80
C GLY A 149 -12.80 -11.46 -7.43
N ARG A 150 -12.40 -10.19 -7.51
CA ARG A 150 -13.22 -9.09 -8.05
C ARG A 150 -12.93 -8.76 -9.52
N THR A 151 -12.03 -9.51 -10.16
CA THR A 151 -11.50 -9.15 -11.47
C THR A 151 -11.83 -10.22 -12.49
N VAL A 152 -12.46 -9.82 -13.60
CA VAL A 152 -12.65 -10.66 -14.77
C VAL A 152 -11.62 -10.35 -15.83
N PHE A 153 -11.16 -11.42 -16.46
CA PHE A 153 -10.25 -11.37 -17.56
C PHE A 153 -10.85 -12.11 -18.74
N VAL A 154 -11.05 -11.42 -19.85
CA VAL A 154 -11.65 -11.94 -21.08
C VAL A 154 -10.61 -11.97 -22.19
N THR A 155 -10.51 -13.09 -22.87
CA THR A 155 -9.69 -13.27 -24.07
C THR A 155 -10.59 -13.64 -25.24
N SER A 156 -10.35 -13.00 -26.37
CA SER A 156 -11.02 -13.24 -27.65
C SER A 156 -10.00 -13.10 -28.78
N ARG A 157 -10.12 -13.89 -29.85
CA ARG A 157 -9.27 -13.78 -31.06
C ARG A 157 -9.35 -12.40 -31.73
N ARG A 158 -10.48 -11.69 -31.60
CA ARG A 158 -10.62 -10.32 -32.13
C ARG A 158 -9.89 -9.29 -31.28
N LEU A 159 -9.60 -9.61 -30.02
CA LEU A 159 -8.87 -8.73 -29.14
C LEU A 159 -7.36 -8.91 -29.31
N ARG A 160 -6.68 -7.87 -29.81
CA ARG A 160 -5.20 -7.81 -29.78
C ARG A 160 -4.62 -7.86 -28.35
N GLN A 161 -5.44 -7.57 -27.32
CA GLN A 161 -5.04 -7.53 -25.92
C GLN A 161 -6.13 -8.08 -25.02
N ARG A 162 -5.73 -8.79 -23.95
CA ARG A 162 -6.65 -9.31 -22.91
C ARG A 162 -7.50 -8.18 -22.34
N LEU A 163 -8.82 -8.29 -22.50
CA LEU A 163 -9.76 -7.43 -21.78
C LEU A 163 -9.73 -7.86 -20.33
N SER A 164 -9.74 -6.88 -19.43
CA SER A 164 -9.88 -7.20 -18.04
C SER A 164 -10.51 -6.06 -17.29
N ALA A 165 -11.39 -6.40 -16.36
CA ALA A 165 -12.30 -5.48 -15.72
C ALA A 165 -12.47 -5.87 -14.25
N THR A 166 -12.77 -4.89 -13.37
CA THR A 166 -13.01 -5.18 -11.95
C THR A 166 -14.32 -4.61 -11.47
N PHE A 167 -14.92 -5.38 -10.57
CA PHE A 167 -16.24 -5.18 -10.00
C PHE A 167 -16.20 -4.58 -8.60
N ASP A 168 -17.27 -3.87 -8.27
CA ASP A 168 -17.54 -3.51 -6.90
C ASP A 168 -17.95 -4.72 -6.06
N GLU A 169 -17.60 -4.71 -4.77
CA GLU A 169 -17.74 -5.90 -3.91
C GLU A 169 -19.19 -6.34 -3.78
N ALA A 170 -20.10 -5.36 -3.72
CA ALA A 170 -21.53 -5.56 -3.70
C ALA A 170 -22.04 -6.26 -4.97
N ASP A 171 -21.36 -6.06 -6.10
CA ASP A 171 -21.81 -6.53 -7.42
C ASP A 171 -21.12 -7.82 -7.86
N VAL A 172 -20.09 -8.30 -7.13
CA VAL A 172 -19.32 -9.50 -7.52
C VAL A 172 -20.22 -10.71 -7.72
N GLN A 173 -21.16 -10.95 -6.80
CA GLN A 173 -22.04 -12.11 -6.87
C GLN A 173 -23.00 -12.03 -8.06
N LEU A 174 -23.62 -10.86 -8.25
CA LEU A 174 -24.54 -10.59 -9.34
C LEU A 174 -23.86 -10.73 -10.71
N ILE A 175 -22.65 -10.16 -10.83
CA ILE A 175 -21.88 -10.22 -12.07
C ILE A 175 -21.32 -11.63 -12.30
N ASN A 176 -20.91 -12.35 -11.26
CA ASN A 176 -20.51 -13.75 -11.39
C ASN A 176 -21.64 -14.60 -11.95
N GLN A 177 -22.86 -14.45 -11.42
CA GLN A 177 -24.05 -15.14 -11.94
C GLN A 177 -24.34 -14.74 -13.39
N GLY A 178 -24.33 -13.44 -13.70
CA GLY A 178 -24.58 -12.94 -15.06
C GLY A 178 -23.50 -13.30 -16.08
N LEU A 179 -22.26 -13.55 -15.66
CA LEU A 179 -21.20 -14.06 -16.51
C LEU A 179 -21.26 -15.57 -16.66
N ALA A 180 -21.59 -16.30 -15.58
CA ALA A 180 -21.75 -17.74 -15.62
C ALA A 180 -22.88 -18.16 -16.56
N SER A 181 -24.01 -17.43 -16.56
CA SER A 181 -25.13 -17.70 -17.46
C SER A 181 -24.78 -17.47 -18.94
N ARG A 182 -24.01 -16.41 -19.24
CA ARG A 182 -23.68 -16.03 -20.63
C ARG A 182 -22.49 -16.79 -21.22
N LEU A 183 -21.47 -17.07 -20.41
CA LEU A 183 -20.23 -17.69 -20.86
C LEU A 183 -20.20 -19.21 -20.63
N GLY A 184 -21.04 -19.71 -19.73
CA GLY A 184 -21.10 -21.12 -19.36
C GLY A 184 -19.71 -21.68 -19.04
N GLY A 185 -19.35 -22.81 -19.66
CA GLY A 185 -18.07 -23.48 -19.48
C GLY A 185 -16.82 -22.68 -19.89
N LYS A 186 -16.99 -21.51 -20.54
CA LYS A 186 -15.86 -20.63 -20.88
C LYS A 186 -15.38 -19.79 -19.69
N LEU A 187 -16.15 -19.71 -18.60
CA LEU A 187 -15.80 -18.99 -17.38
C LEU A 187 -15.10 -19.92 -16.37
N ARG A 188 -13.90 -19.55 -15.93
CA ARG A 188 -13.19 -20.21 -14.83
C ARG A 188 -13.08 -19.27 -13.63
N VAL A 189 -13.49 -19.75 -12.45
CA VAL A 189 -13.36 -19.01 -11.19
C VAL A 189 -12.11 -19.47 -10.45
N ASP A 190 -11.14 -18.57 -10.28
CA ASP A 190 -9.89 -18.83 -9.57
C ASP A 190 -10.03 -18.41 -8.11
N SER A 191 -9.73 -19.33 -7.18
CA SER A 191 -9.65 -19.01 -5.75
C SER A 191 -8.50 -18.05 -5.46
N PRO A 192 -8.68 -17.01 -4.62
CA PRO A 192 -7.58 -16.11 -4.25
C PRO A 192 -6.45 -16.88 -3.55
N ARG A 193 -5.21 -16.77 -4.04
CA ARG A 193 -4.03 -17.41 -3.43
C ARG A 193 -3.79 -16.86 -2.01
N ARG A 194 -3.83 -17.74 -1.00
CA ARG A 194 -3.65 -17.39 0.43
C ARG A 194 -2.22 -16.98 0.83
N ALA A 195 -1.19 -17.31 0.05
CA ALA A 195 0.21 -16.96 0.38
C ALA A 195 0.45 -15.43 0.53
N LEU A 196 -0.42 -14.62 -0.09
CA LEU A 196 -0.63 -13.19 0.10
C LEU A 196 -0.94 -12.70 1.55
N ALA A 197 -1.28 -13.59 2.49
CA ALA A 197 -2.02 -13.29 3.74
C ALA A 197 -1.35 -12.29 4.72
N ILE A 198 -0.03 -12.19 4.73
CA ILE A 198 0.69 -11.25 5.61
C ILE A 198 0.60 -9.82 5.04
N PHE A 199 0.76 -9.65 3.72
CA PHE A 199 0.80 -8.34 3.05
C PHE A 199 -0.53 -7.54 3.04
N SER A 200 -1.63 -8.05 3.61
CA SER A 200 -2.83 -7.23 3.85
C SER A 200 -3.07 -6.88 5.30
N ASN A 201 -2.37 -7.51 6.23
CA ASN A 201 -2.54 -7.16 7.63
C ASN A 201 -1.42 -6.17 7.96
N PHE A 202 -1.74 -4.88 7.87
CA PHE A 202 -0.76 -3.80 8.05
C PHE A 202 0.03 -3.93 9.36
N PRO A 203 -0.61 -4.13 10.54
CA PRO A 203 0.11 -4.42 11.78
C PRO A 203 1.05 -5.63 11.71
N ALA A 204 0.62 -6.73 11.10
CA ALA A 204 1.48 -7.92 10.98
C ALA A 204 2.67 -7.66 10.05
N LEU A 205 2.47 -6.91 8.96
CA LEU A 205 3.54 -6.49 8.06
C LEU A 205 4.55 -5.59 8.78
N VAL A 206 4.08 -4.60 9.55
CA VAL A 206 4.95 -3.77 10.40
C VAL A 206 5.75 -4.63 11.36
N GLY A 207 5.12 -5.59 12.05
CA GLY A 207 5.81 -6.48 12.99
C GLY A 207 6.89 -7.34 12.33
N VAL A 208 6.62 -7.90 11.15
CA VAL A 208 7.61 -8.67 10.38
C VAL A 208 8.77 -7.79 9.92
N LEU A 209 8.48 -6.59 9.42
CA LEU A 209 9.51 -5.65 8.98
C LEU A 209 10.35 -5.14 10.15
N PHE A 210 9.73 -4.89 11.32
CA PHE A 210 10.44 -4.52 12.54
C PHE A 210 11.35 -5.65 13.02
N ALA A 211 10.87 -6.90 13.06
CA ALA A 211 11.70 -8.03 13.41
C ALA A 211 12.89 -8.21 12.44
N ALA A 212 12.67 -8.03 11.14
CA ALA A 212 13.73 -8.07 10.14
C ALA A 212 14.74 -6.93 10.31
N ASN A 213 14.25 -5.70 10.58
CA ASN A 213 15.07 -4.52 10.86
C ASN A 213 15.99 -4.74 12.07
N VAL A 214 15.41 -5.18 13.20
CA VAL A 214 16.16 -5.50 14.42
C VAL A 214 17.17 -6.62 14.16
N ALA A 215 16.79 -7.68 13.43
CA ALA A 215 17.70 -8.77 13.10
C ALA A 215 18.91 -8.30 12.29
N VAL A 216 18.70 -7.44 11.27
CA VAL A 216 19.81 -6.87 10.49
C VAL A 216 20.70 -5.96 11.33
N LEU A 217 20.12 -5.11 12.18
CA LEU A 217 20.85 -4.25 13.10
C LEU A 217 21.79 -5.07 14.01
N PHE A 218 21.23 -6.09 14.65
CA PHE A 218 21.97 -7.04 15.47
C PHE A 218 23.08 -7.71 14.62
N LEU A 219 22.74 -8.36 13.51
CA LEU A 219 23.70 -9.06 12.64
C LEU A 219 24.86 -8.16 12.21
N ALA A 220 24.56 -6.93 11.77
CA ALA A 220 25.57 -5.98 11.33
C ALA A 220 26.51 -5.56 12.47
N ALA A 221 26.00 -5.38 13.70
CA ALA A 221 26.83 -5.03 14.85
C ALA A 221 27.79 -6.16 15.27
N GLY A 222 27.43 -7.42 15.01
CA GLY A 222 28.20 -8.57 15.44
C GLY A 222 29.16 -9.18 14.42
N LEU A 223 28.98 -8.91 13.13
CA LEU A 223 29.83 -9.44 12.07
C LEU A 223 31.18 -8.71 12.05
N PRO A 224 32.31 -9.35 11.73
CA PRO A 224 33.58 -8.64 11.56
C PRO A 224 33.48 -7.59 10.43
N PHE A 225 34.30 -6.54 10.52
CA PHE A 225 34.44 -5.54 9.47
C PHE A 225 35.14 -6.12 8.24
N PHE A 226 34.74 -5.64 7.06
CA PHE A 226 35.54 -5.80 5.85
C PHE A 226 36.75 -4.86 5.87
N ALA A 227 37.71 -5.11 4.97
CA ALA A 227 38.90 -4.27 4.86
C ALA A 227 38.52 -2.80 4.57
N GLY A 228 38.98 -1.88 5.42
CA GLY A 228 38.71 -0.44 5.33
C GLY A 228 37.33 0.01 5.84
N GLU A 229 36.43 -0.92 6.19
CA GLU A 229 35.07 -0.60 6.63
C GLU A 229 35.07 0.07 8.02
N GLU A 230 35.86 -0.44 8.96
CA GLU A 230 35.98 0.11 10.32
C GLU A 230 36.40 1.59 10.30
N GLN A 231 37.38 1.95 9.47
CA GLN A 231 37.88 3.32 9.36
C GLN A 231 36.80 4.26 8.82
N ALA A 232 36.01 3.82 7.84
CA ALA A 232 34.91 4.60 7.28
C ALA A 232 33.81 4.87 8.31
N TYR A 233 33.43 3.86 9.10
CA TYR A 233 32.44 4.04 10.16
C TYR A 233 33.00 4.80 11.37
N THR A 234 34.30 4.71 11.65
CA THR A 234 34.96 5.54 12.67
C THR A 234 34.92 7.03 12.28
N ALA A 235 35.17 7.35 11.01
CA ALA A 235 35.03 8.72 10.52
C ALA A 235 33.58 9.23 10.63
N THR A 236 32.61 8.36 10.31
CA THR A 236 31.18 8.66 10.43
C THR A 236 30.77 8.90 11.88
N LEU A 237 31.26 8.07 12.81
CA LEU A 237 31.05 8.25 14.24
C LEU A 237 31.60 9.60 14.71
N GLY A 238 32.75 10.05 14.20
CA GLY A 238 33.29 11.38 14.47
C GLY A 238 32.33 12.51 14.08
N THR A 239 31.64 12.40 12.94
CA THR A 239 30.60 13.35 12.51
C THR A 239 29.36 13.30 13.42
N ILE A 240 28.95 12.10 13.85
CA ILE A 240 27.81 11.93 14.78
C ILE A 240 28.15 12.56 16.14
N SER A 241 29.35 12.34 16.67
CA SER A 241 29.80 12.93 17.94
C SER A 241 29.86 14.46 17.91
N GLN A 242 30.10 15.08 16.74
CA GLN A 242 29.98 16.52 16.57
C GLN A 242 28.53 17.00 16.62
N THR A 243 27.57 16.16 16.23
CA THR A 243 26.14 16.47 16.34
C THR A 243 25.69 16.40 17.80
N ALA A 244 26.18 15.41 18.54
CA ALA A 244 25.89 15.23 19.97
C ALA A 244 26.49 16.31 20.88
N SER A 245 27.38 17.17 20.36
CA SER A 245 27.94 18.32 21.09
C SER A 245 27.22 19.63 20.80
N LEU A 246 26.19 19.62 19.94
CA LEU A 246 25.38 20.80 19.64
C LEU A 246 24.50 21.17 20.84
N PRO A 247 24.01 22.42 20.92
CA PRO A 247 22.96 22.79 21.85
C PRO A 247 21.72 21.91 21.66
N LEU A 248 21.04 21.58 22.76
CA LEU A 248 19.91 20.63 22.83
C LEU A 248 18.90 20.75 21.67
N ILE A 249 18.47 21.98 21.34
CA ILE A 249 17.50 22.22 20.26
C ILE A 249 18.08 21.90 18.88
N GLN A 250 19.36 22.23 18.66
CA GLN A 250 20.05 21.98 17.39
C GLN A 250 20.37 20.49 17.22
N GLU A 251 20.79 19.82 18.29
CA GLU A 251 20.97 18.37 18.34
C GLU A 251 19.65 17.65 17.99
N PHE A 252 18.55 18.02 18.67
CA PHE A 252 17.21 17.52 18.37
C PHE A 252 16.83 17.72 16.89
N GLN A 253 17.04 18.93 16.35
CA GLN A 253 16.72 19.22 14.95
C GLN A 253 17.53 18.34 13.99
N ALA A 254 18.83 18.16 14.24
CA ALA A 254 19.70 17.35 13.41
C ALA A 254 19.25 15.87 13.40
N ILE A 255 19.01 15.30 14.58
CA ILE A 255 18.51 13.93 14.76
C ILE A 255 17.15 13.76 14.09
N PHE A 256 16.19 14.62 14.41
CA PHE A 256 14.82 14.56 13.87
C PHE A 256 14.81 14.65 12.33
N LEU A 257 15.57 15.58 11.75
CA LEU A 257 15.62 15.74 10.29
C LEU A 257 16.30 14.54 9.60
N ASN A 258 17.34 13.99 10.21
CA ASN A 258 17.99 12.77 9.70
C ASN A 258 17.01 11.60 9.68
N ASN A 259 16.35 11.32 10.81
CA ASN A 259 15.44 10.18 10.91
C ASN A 259 14.17 10.39 10.07
N THR A 260 13.70 11.63 9.93
CA THR A 260 12.59 11.98 9.03
C THR A 260 12.96 11.69 7.58
N LYS A 261 14.18 12.02 7.15
CA LYS A 261 14.68 11.69 5.80
C LYS A 261 14.65 10.18 5.58
N VAL A 262 15.14 9.39 6.54
CA VAL A 262 15.12 7.91 6.45
C VAL A 262 13.69 7.37 6.37
N VAL A 263 12.77 7.87 7.20
CA VAL A 263 11.34 7.50 7.16
C VAL A 263 10.71 7.83 5.81
N LEU A 264 10.96 9.03 5.26
CA LEU A 264 10.41 9.44 3.97
C LEU A 264 10.91 8.55 2.82
N ILE A 265 12.20 8.21 2.80
CA ILE A 265 12.76 7.28 1.80
C ILE A 265 12.19 5.87 2.02
N SER A 266 12.07 5.43 3.27
CA SER A 266 11.48 4.14 3.65
C SER A 266 10.00 4.03 3.24
N GLY A 267 9.29 5.14 3.12
CA GLY A 267 7.92 5.20 2.61
C GLY A 267 7.78 4.93 1.10
N ILE A 268 8.87 5.00 0.32
CA ILE A 268 8.83 4.82 -1.13
C ILE A 268 8.63 3.32 -1.45
N PRO A 269 7.60 2.94 -2.22
CA PRO A 269 7.38 1.53 -2.56
C PRO A 269 8.58 0.89 -3.27
N GLY A 270 8.97 -0.31 -2.85
CA GLY A 270 10.13 -1.04 -3.38
C GLY A 270 11.46 -0.55 -2.79
N LEU A 271 11.78 0.74 -2.97
CA LEU A 271 13.01 1.36 -2.44
C LEU A 271 13.06 1.34 -0.91
N GLY A 272 11.90 1.46 -0.27
CA GLY A 272 11.80 1.61 1.16
C GLY A 272 12.23 0.40 1.98
N LEU A 273 12.12 -0.81 1.41
CA LEU A 273 12.65 -2.02 2.04
C LEU A 273 14.19 -2.02 2.00
N PHE A 274 14.77 -1.60 0.87
CA PHE A 274 16.22 -1.46 0.77
C PHE A 274 16.74 -0.40 1.74
N SER A 275 16.07 0.77 1.81
CA SER A 275 16.43 1.85 2.74
C SER A 275 16.36 1.39 4.19
N LEU A 276 15.32 0.64 4.58
CA LEU A 276 15.18 0.08 5.92
C LEU A 276 16.40 -0.76 6.28
N LEU A 277 16.68 -1.81 5.48
CA LEU A 277 17.76 -2.76 5.76
C LEU A 277 19.14 -2.12 5.69
N PHE A 278 19.33 -1.18 4.75
CA PHE A 278 20.58 -0.43 4.64
C PHE A 278 20.79 0.48 5.85
N SER A 279 19.75 1.17 6.33
CA SER A 279 19.84 2.01 7.52
C SER A 279 20.21 1.20 8.75
N SER A 280 19.52 0.08 9.02
CA SER A 280 19.84 -0.76 10.19
C SER A 280 21.21 -1.41 10.07
N TYR A 281 21.66 -1.78 8.86
CA TYR A 281 23.05 -2.23 8.66
C TYR A 281 24.05 -1.16 9.08
N ASN A 282 23.90 0.08 8.60
CA ASN A 282 24.81 1.18 8.94
C ASN A 282 24.79 1.50 10.43
N THR A 283 23.61 1.56 11.06
CA THR A 283 23.50 1.76 12.52
C THR A 283 24.20 0.64 13.28
N GLY A 284 24.05 -0.62 12.84
CA GLY A 284 24.74 -1.76 13.44
C GLY A 284 26.26 -1.64 13.35
N ARG A 285 26.79 -1.19 12.20
CA ARG A 285 28.23 -0.94 12.04
C ARG A 285 28.74 0.20 12.91
N ILE A 286 27.99 1.28 13.07
CA ILE A 286 28.35 2.35 14.02
C ILE A 286 28.38 1.81 15.45
N LEU A 287 27.38 1.01 15.85
CA LEU A 287 27.37 0.38 17.18
C LEU A 287 28.54 -0.57 17.38
N GLN A 288 28.99 -1.26 16.33
CA GLN A 288 30.19 -2.08 16.40
C GLN A 288 31.46 -1.26 16.65
N VAL A 289 31.62 -0.11 15.98
CA VAL A 289 32.74 0.82 16.26
C VAL A 289 32.69 1.30 17.71
N ILE A 290 31.53 1.73 18.19
CA ILE A 290 31.32 2.14 19.58
C ILE A 290 31.69 1.00 20.54
N ALA A 291 31.29 -0.24 20.22
CA ALA A 291 31.58 -1.41 21.03
C ALA A 291 33.08 -1.71 21.12
N ILE A 292 33.81 -1.62 20.00
CA ILE A 292 35.28 -1.78 19.98
C ILE A 292 35.95 -0.74 20.88
N GLN A 293 35.56 0.53 20.77
CA GLN A 293 36.09 1.63 21.59
C GLN A 293 35.75 1.46 23.08
N GLY A 294 34.56 0.93 23.39
CA GLY A 294 34.10 0.64 24.74
C GLY A 294 34.55 -0.71 25.29
N HIS A 295 35.35 -1.49 24.56
CA HIS A 295 35.77 -2.85 24.90
C HIS A 295 34.62 -3.82 25.24
N ILE A 296 33.50 -3.69 24.54
CA ILE A 296 32.35 -4.61 24.62
C ILE A 296 32.06 -5.25 23.25
N THR A 297 31.19 -6.25 23.21
CA THR A 297 30.76 -6.83 21.93
C THR A 297 29.73 -5.93 21.25
N GLY A 298 29.68 -5.93 19.91
CA GLY A 298 28.66 -5.17 19.17
C GLY A 298 27.24 -5.56 19.55
N TRP A 299 26.98 -6.86 19.79
CA TRP A 299 25.69 -7.34 20.30
C TRP A 299 25.32 -6.73 21.65
N ALA A 300 26.29 -6.59 22.56
CA ALA A 300 26.05 -5.95 23.86
C ALA A 300 25.74 -4.46 23.69
N ALA A 301 26.47 -3.74 22.83
CA ALA A 301 26.18 -2.34 22.52
C ALA A 301 24.77 -2.16 21.94
N THR A 302 24.36 -3.03 21.02
CA THR A 302 22.99 -3.04 20.48
C THR A 302 21.96 -3.33 21.58
N LEU A 303 22.20 -4.32 22.45
CA LEU A 303 21.28 -4.63 23.55
C LEU A 303 21.14 -3.45 24.51
N PHE A 304 22.24 -2.77 24.84
CA PHE A 304 22.22 -1.57 25.67
C PHE A 304 21.40 -0.45 25.03
N LEU A 305 21.54 -0.24 23.72
CA LEU A 305 20.73 0.73 22.98
C LEU A 305 19.22 0.44 23.14
N PHE A 306 18.80 -0.83 23.03
CA PHE A 306 17.40 -1.23 23.22
C PHE A 306 16.88 -1.14 24.67
N LEU A 307 17.71 -0.81 25.66
CA LEU A 307 17.20 -0.44 26.98
C LEU A 307 16.53 0.94 26.98
N PHE A 308 16.85 1.77 26.01
CA PHE A 308 16.36 3.13 25.92
C PHE A 308 15.08 3.24 25.08
N PRO A 309 14.09 4.02 25.53
CA PRO A 309 12.82 4.13 24.81
C PRO A 309 12.94 4.83 23.45
N HIS A 310 13.87 5.77 23.24
CA HIS A 310 14.03 6.41 21.92
C HIS A 310 14.22 5.36 20.80
N THR A 311 15.05 4.34 21.04
CA THR A 311 15.39 3.30 20.06
C THR A 311 14.16 2.53 19.61
N TRP A 312 13.27 2.16 20.53
CA TRP A 312 12.04 1.45 20.17
C TRP A 312 11.08 2.31 19.37
N VAL A 313 10.95 3.58 19.75
CA VAL A 313 10.04 4.52 19.08
C VAL A 313 10.57 4.83 17.67
N GLU A 314 11.87 5.10 17.55
CA GLU A 314 12.54 5.38 16.28
C GLU A 314 12.54 4.17 15.34
N GLU A 315 13.07 3.03 15.80
CA GLU A 315 13.22 1.82 14.96
C GLU A 315 11.88 1.24 14.53
N LEU A 316 10.78 1.60 15.20
CA LEU A 316 9.41 1.26 14.76
C LEU A 316 8.91 2.17 13.62
N CYS A 317 9.39 3.41 13.53
CA CYS A 317 8.97 4.35 12.50
C CYS A 317 9.37 3.88 11.09
N TYR A 318 10.56 3.31 10.92
CA TYR A 318 11.03 2.83 9.62
C TYR A 318 10.15 1.70 9.06
N PRO A 319 9.85 0.61 9.82
CA PRO A 319 8.90 -0.43 9.41
C PRO A 319 7.48 0.09 9.16
N ILE A 320 6.98 1.09 9.91
CA ILE A 320 5.68 1.71 9.63
C ILE A 320 5.69 2.36 8.25
N ALA A 321 6.73 3.14 7.94
CA ALA A 321 6.88 3.80 6.65
C ALA A 321 7.04 2.78 5.51
N THR A 322 7.93 1.80 5.66
CA THR A 322 8.13 0.71 4.70
C THR A 322 6.85 -0.11 4.49
N ALA A 323 6.12 -0.42 5.55
CA ALA A 323 4.83 -1.09 5.45
C ALA A 323 3.82 -0.22 4.70
N ALA A 324 3.81 1.10 4.93
CA ALA A 324 2.92 2.02 4.22
C ALA A 324 3.23 2.06 2.72
N GLY A 325 4.50 2.15 2.35
CA GLY A 325 4.96 2.07 0.96
C GLY A 325 4.65 0.71 0.31
N LEU A 326 4.92 -0.40 1.00
CA LEU A 326 4.58 -1.74 0.50
C LEU A 326 3.07 -1.94 0.40
N TYR A 327 2.28 -1.48 1.37
CA TYR A 327 0.83 -1.59 1.37
C TYR A 327 0.17 -0.74 0.28
N TYR A 328 0.79 0.39 -0.06
CA TYR A 328 0.39 1.21 -1.20
C TYR A 328 0.37 0.38 -2.49
N VAL A 329 1.45 -0.37 -2.75
CA VAL A 329 1.61 -1.21 -3.95
C VAL A 329 1.10 -2.65 -3.81
N SER A 330 0.90 -3.15 -2.58
CA SER A 330 0.46 -4.53 -2.36
C SER A 330 -0.96 -4.70 -2.90
N ASN A 331 -1.04 -5.42 -4.01
CA ASN A 331 -2.28 -5.69 -4.72
C ASN A 331 -2.61 -7.16 -4.54
N ARG A 332 -3.52 -7.49 -3.61
CA ARG A 332 -4.03 -8.86 -3.46
C ARG A 332 -4.90 -9.32 -4.63
N ASN A 333 -5.53 -8.36 -5.29
CA ASN A 333 -6.27 -8.60 -6.52
C ASN A 333 -5.55 -7.87 -7.64
N PRO A 334 -5.36 -8.45 -8.83
CA PRO A 334 -4.91 -7.72 -10.00
C PRO A 334 -5.99 -6.68 -10.37
N LEU A 335 -5.96 -5.53 -9.72
CA LEU A 335 -6.94 -4.48 -9.92
C LEU A 335 -6.55 -3.62 -11.13
N PRO A 336 -7.54 -3.11 -11.86
CA PRO A 336 -7.35 -2.15 -12.92
C PRO A 336 -6.64 -0.93 -12.41
N ILE A 337 -5.75 -0.35 -13.23
CA ILE A 337 -5.00 0.85 -12.87
C ILE A 337 -5.96 2.02 -12.53
N ALA A 338 -7.23 1.98 -12.98
CA ALA A 338 -8.29 2.89 -12.58
C ALA A 338 -8.96 2.61 -11.21
N ALA A 339 -8.99 1.35 -10.74
CA ALA A 339 -9.35 1.02 -9.36
C ALA A 339 -8.15 1.15 -8.41
N LEU A 340 -6.93 1.06 -8.96
CA LEU A 340 -5.71 1.44 -8.29
C LEU A 340 -5.85 2.90 -7.88
N GLY A 341 -6.09 3.83 -8.79
CA GLY A 341 -6.33 5.25 -8.52
C GLY A 341 -7.23 5.65 -7.33
N THR A 342 -8.53 5.38 -7.39
CA THR A 342 -9.44 5.66 -6.26
C THR A 342 -9.09 4.90 -4.95
N ARG A 343 -8.47 3.72 -5.04
CA ARG A 343 -7.91 3.06 -3.85
C ARG A 343 -6.58 3.65 -3.43
N LEU A 344 -5.75 4.17 -4.33
CA LEU A 344 -4.50 4.85 -4.06
C LEU A 344 -4.79 6.21 -3.45
N ALA A 345 -5.92 6.87 -3.75
CA ALA A 345 -6.38 8.05 -3.03
C ALA A 345 -6.82 7.69 -1.60
N ARG A 346 -7.60 6.62 -1.42
CA ARG A 346 -7.99 6.17 -0.06
C ARG A 346 -6.80 5.58 0.73
N ARG A 347 -5.90 4.88 0.05
CA ARG A 347 -4.66 4.33 0.60
C ARG A 347 -3.61 5.40 0.76
N SER A 348 -3.61 6.47 -0.04
CA SER A 348 -2.72 7.62 0.13
C SER A 348 -3.15 8.37 1.36
N VAL A 349 -4.45 8.54 1.64
CA VAL A 349 -4.90 9.08 2.93
C VAL A 349 -4.38 8.21 4.09
N ARG A 350 -4.55 6.88 4.02
CA ARG A 350 -4.04 5.97 5.06
C ARG A 350 -2.51 5.97 5.17
N MET A 351 -1.82 6.05 4.04
CA MET A 351 -0.36 6.14 3.96
C MET A 351 0.11 7.48 4.53
N SER A 352 -0.51 8.60 4.16
CA SER A 352 -0.24 9.91 4.71
C SER A 352 -0.47 9.94 6.22
N PHE A 353 -1.54 9.32 6.73
CA PHE A 353 -1.74 9.20 8.18
C PHE A 353 -0.67 8.31 8.83
N ALA A 354 -0.26 7.20 8.20
CA ALA A 354 0.81 6.36 8.72
C ALA A 354 2.16 7.09 8.71
N MET A 355 2.46 7.84 7.65
CA MET A 355 3.67 8.65 7.51
C MET A 355 3.68 9.81 8.50
N LEU A 356 2.55 10.53 8.64
CA LEU A 356 2.40 11.59 9.63
C LEU A 356 2.54 11.03 11.05
N GLY A 357 1.96 9.86 11.31
CA GLY A 357 2.12 9.14 12.57
C GLY A 357 3.57 8.77 12.84
N ALA A 358 4.30 8.23 11.85
CA ALA A 358 5.72 7.92 11.96
C ALA A 358 6.55 9.19 12.21
N VAL A 359 6.31 10.29 11.48
CA VAL A 359 7.00 11.57 11.72
C VAL A 359 6.71 12.13 13.11
N PHE A 360 5.46 12.02 13.59
CA PHE A 360 5.11 12.43 14.94
C PHE A 360 5.83 11.58 16.00
N LEU A 361 5.91 10.26 15.80
CA LEU A 361 6.69 9.37 16.65
C LEU A 361 8.18 9.71 16.62
N LEU A 362 8.74 10.14 15.49
CA LEU A 362 10.12 10.61 15.42
C LEU A 362 10.37 11.91 16.20
N VAL A 363 9.37 12.79 16.35
CA VAL A 363 9.50 13.93 17.27
C VAL A 363 9.67 13.42 18.69
N VAL A 364 8.86 12.44 19.10
CA VAL A 364 8.97 11.82 20.43
C VAL A 364 10.32 11.12 20.59
N ALA A 365 10.75 10.34 19.60
CA ALA A 365 12.04 9.65 19.61
C ALA A 365 13.21 10.64 19.72
N GLY A 366 13.24 11.70 18.91
CA GLY A 366 14.31 12.69 18.96
C GLY A 366 14.35 13.45 20.29
N VAL A 367 13.19 13.75 20.89
CA VAL A 367 13.16 14.36 22.24
C VAL A 367 13.73 13.39 23.28
N LEU A 368 13.38 12.11 23.20
CA LEU A 368 13.92 11.08 24.10
C LEU A 368 15.44 10.94 23.91
N GLU A 369 15.91 10.78 22.68
CA GLU A 369 17.33 10.56 22.35
C GLU A 369 18.24 11.67 22.85
N VAL A 370 17.77 12.92 22.87
CA VAL A 370 18.53 14.06 23.39
C VAL A 370 18.50 14.15 24.93
N ILE A 371 17.40 13.72 25.56
CA ILE A 371 17.22 13.79 27.02
C ILE A 371 17.84 12.60 27.76
N GLU A 372 17.94 11.44 27.12
CA GLU A 372 18.39 10.22 27.77
C GLU A 372 19.89 10.20 28.14
N PRO A 373 20.84 10.65 27.28
CA PRO A 373 22.26 10.65 27.63
C PRO A 373 22.60 11.35 28.95
N PRO A 374 22.09 12.58 29.25
CA PRO A 374 22.36 13.21 30.54
C PRO A 374 21.70 12.51 31.73
N LEU A 375 20.69 11.67 31.52
CA LEU A 375 20.02 10.90 32.56
C LEU A 375 20.69 9.54 32.84
N GLY A 376 21.51 9.03 31.93
CA GLY A 376 22.14 7.71 32.04
C GLY A 376 21.09 6.61 32.31
N LEU A 377 21.30 5.77 33.33
CA LEU A 377 20.31 4.75 33.72
C LEU A 377 18.98 5.32 34.24
N GLY A 378 18.96 6.58 34.69
CA GLY A 378 17.72 7.27 35.07
C GLY A 378 16.74 7.46 33.90
N ALA A 379 17.25 7.40 32.67
CA ALA A 379 16.44 7.40 31.44
C ALA A 379 15.39 6.29 31.41
N LEU A 380 15.59 5.18 32.14
CA LEU A 380 14.61 4.08 32.20
C LEU A 380 13.24 4.54 32.72
N VAL A 381 13.16 5.64 33.49
CA VAL A 381 11.90 6.23 33.94
C VAL A 381 11.07 6.76 32.76
N LEU A 382 11.70 7.12 31.63
CA LEU A 382 11.02 7.57 30.41
C LEU A 382 10.21 6.46 29.73
N TRP A 383 10.39 5.19 30.12
CA TRP A 383 9.47 4.12 29.72
C TRP A 383 8.06 4.31 30.28
N LEU A 384 7.87 5.00 31.41
CA LEU A 384 6.55 5.24 31.98
C LEU A 384 5.64 6.03 31.02
N PRO A 385 6.00 7.23 30.54
CA PRO A 385 5.15 7.96 29.59
C PRO A 385 4.97 7.21 28.25
N VAL A 386 6.01 6.51 27.76
CA VAL A 386 5.90 5.69 26.54
C VAL A 386 4.92 4.52 26.73
N GLY A 387 5.02 3.81 27.85
CA GLY A 387 4.13 2.71 28.21
C GLY A 387 2.68 3.16 28.41
N VAL A 388 2.47 4.30 29.08
CA VAL A 388 1.14 4.93 29.24
C VAL A 388 0.57 5.32 27.87
N GLY A 389 1.37 5.93 27.00
CA GLY A 389 0.97 6.28 25.63
C GLY A 389 0.59 5.05 24.80
N ALA A 390 1.40 4.00 24.85
CA ALA A 390 1.13 2.74 24.17
C ALA A 390 -0.16 2.06 24.70
N PHE A 391 -0.33 2.02 26.02
CA PHE A 391 -1.54 1.50 26.66
C PHE A 391 -2.79 2.30 26.23
N PHE A 392 -2.73 3.62 26.28
CA PHE A 392 -3.81 4.49 25.83
C PHE A 392 -4.14 4.25 24.35
N PHE A 393 -3.13 4.13 23.50
CA PHE A 393 -3.30 3.83 22.09
C PHE A 393 -4.03 2.49 21.87
N VAL A 394 -3.61 1.42 22.56
CA VAL A 394 -4.22 0.10 22.46
C VAL A 394 -5.67 0.10 22.98
N GLN A 395 -5.93 0.78 24.10
CA GLN A 395 -7.24 0.76 24.76
C GLN A 395 -8.27 1.69 24.11
N ARG A 396 -7.84 2.87 23.65
CA ARG A 396 -8.76 3.93 23.19
C ARG A 396 -8.70 4.13 21.68
N VAL A 397 -7.50 4.22 21.12
CA VAL A 397 -7.30 4.59 19.71
C VAL A 397 -7.53 3.40 18.77
N LEU A 398 -6.95 2.23 19.08
CA LEU A 398 -7.05 1.06 18.22
C LEU A 398 -8.50 0.55 18.03
N PRO A 399 -9.37 0.48 19.06
CA PRO A 399 -10.77 0.09 18.88
C PRO A 399 -11.56 1.15 18.10
N TRP A 400 -11.23 2.44 18.27
CA TRP A 400 -11.84 3.51 17.49
C TRP A 400 -11.45 3.40 16.00
N LEU A 401 -10.16 3.20 15.69
CA LEU A 401 -9.68 2.96 14.33
C LEU A 401 -10.33 1.73 13.70
N ARG A 402 -10.47 0.63 14.45
CA ARG A 402 -11.18 -0.57 13.99
C ARG A 402 -12.64 -0.27 13.66
N ARG A 403 -13.34 0.51 14.47
CA ARG A 403 -14.74 0.93 14.22
C ARG A 403 -14.87 1.88 13.03
N ALA A 404 -13.97 2.86 12.91
CA ALA A 404 -13.95 3.82 11.81
C ALA A 404 -13.58 3.20 10.46
N THR A 405 -12.81 2.11 10.47
CA THR A 405 -12.42 1.36 9.26
C THR A 405 -13.32 0.17 8.95
N ALA A 406 -14.12 -0.30 9.91
CA ALA A 406 -15.19 -1.26 9.68
C ALA A 406 -16.33 -0.57 8.92
N TYR A 407 -16.21 -0.60 7.59
CA TYR A 407 -17.24 -0.10 6.69
C TYR A 407 -18.53 -0.90 6.91
N LYS A 408 -19.53 -0.29 7.56
CA LYS A 408 -20.92 -0.73 7.42
C LYS A 408 -21.38 -0.21 6.07
N ALA A 409 -21.67 -1.11 5.14
CA ALA A 409 -22.38 -0.71 3.94
C ALA A 409 -23.67 0.00 4.38
N PRO A 410 -24.00 1.17 3.82
CA PRO A 410 -25.32 1.76 4.06
C PRO A 410 -26.38 0.73 3.67
N ALA A 411 -27.37 0.58 4.55
CA ALA A 411 -28.51 -0.32 4.36
C ALA A 411 -29.34 0.07 3.13
#